data_AF-A0A2M6WPX8-F1
#
_entry.id   AF-A0A2M6WPX8-F1
#
_cell.length_a   1.000
_cell.length_b   1.000
_cell.length_c   1.000
_cell.angle_alpha   90.00
_cell.angle_beta   90.00
_cell.angle_gamma   90.00
#
_symmetry.space_group_name_H-M   'P 1'
#
loop_
_entity.id
_entity.type
_entity.pdbx_description
1 polymer ?
#
loop_
_entity_poly.entity_id
_entity_poly.type
_entity_poly.pdbx_seq_one_letter_code
_entity_poly.pdbx_strand_id
1 'polypeptide(L)'
;AVSAQSISAFVLESQNQIRAIQAKLQRLLDGYLEQDIEREVYREQKAVLLSEKKSLDEKMARIEQKQNDWLEPMENWINYAQTLEKIASDSNLFTKKVAAKEVFGSNLFWAGREARVCAPSGISFPPQNQWAALRAAHQMVSEKPKSMVLVRRTGFALSFDRASGRTCPVV
;
A
#
# COMPACT_ATOMS: atom_id res chain seq x y z
N ALA A 1 -9.40 -1.77 1.58
CA ALA A 1 -10.45 -1.06 2.33
C ALA A 1 -11.74 -1.88 2.21
N VAL A 2 -12.34 -2.26 3.33
CA VAL A 2 -13.67 -2.89 3.33
C VAL A 2 -14.67 -1.77 3.00
N SER A 3 -15.41 -1.89 1.89
CA SER A 3 -16.31 -0.82 1.45
C SER A 3 -17.51 -0.70 2.40
N ALA A 4 -18.05 0.51 2.59
CA ALA A 4 -19.22 0.73 3.45
C ALA A 4 -20.40 -0.18 3.07
N GLN A 5 -20.55 -0.48 1.78
CA GLN A 5 -21.55 -1.42 1.24
C GLN A 5 -21.35 -2.86 1.74
N SER A 6 -20.09 -3.31 1.86
CA SER A 6 -19.79 -4.66 2.37
C SER A 6 -20.04 -4.79 3.87
N ILE A 7 -19.88 -3.69 4.64
CA ILE A 7 -20.20 -3.65 6.06
C ILE A 7 -21.71 -3.69 6.28
N SER A 8 -22.48 -2.88 5.54
CA SER A 8 -23.95 -2.91 5.63
C SER A 8 -24.52 -4.26 5.22
N ALA A 9 -23.94 -4.91 4.19
CA ALA A 9 -24.33 -6.26 3.79
C ALA A 9 -24.01 -7.29 4.89
N PHE A 10 -22.86 -7.18 5.55
CA PHE A 10 -22.49 -8.05 6.67
C PHE A 10 -23.41 -7.88 7.88
N VAL A 11 -23.78 -6.63 8.22
CA VAL A 11 -24.73 -6.34 9.31
C VAL A 11 -26.10 -6.92 8.99
N LEU A 12 -26.58 -6.75 7.76
CA LEU A 12 -27.85 -7.32 7.31
C LEU A 12 -27.85 -8.86 7.37
N GLU A 13 -26.77 -9.49 6.91
CA GLU A 13 -26.60 -10.94 6.96
C GLU A 13 -26.58 -11.45 8.41
N SER A 14 -25.84 -10.77 9.30
CA SER A 14 -25.79 -11.10 10.73
C SER A 14 -27.18 -10.97 11.38
N GLN A 15 -27.95 -9.94 11.03
CA GLN A 15 -29.34 -9.77 11.50
C GLN A 15 -30.27 -10.89 11.01
N ASN A 16 -30.14 -11.31 9.74
CA ASN A 16 -30.90 -12.42 9.19
C ASN A 16 -30.57 -13.74 9.91
N GLN A 17 -29.29 -13.98 10.20
CA GLN A 17 -28.85 -15.14 10.97
C GLN A 17 -29.39 -15.13 12.41
N ILE A 18 -29.39 -13.97 13.08
CA ILE A 18 -29.99 -13.82 14.42
C ILE A 18 -31.49 -14.15 14.39
N ARG A 19 -32.23 -13.66 13.37
CA ARG A 19 -33.66 -14.01 13.20
C ARG A 19 -33.88 -15.50 12.97
N ALA A 20 -33.03 -16.14 12.16
CA ALA A 20 -33.08 -17.57 11.94
C ALA A 20 -32.81 -18.36 13.23
N ILE A 21 -31.84 -17.94 14.05
CA ILE A 21 -31.55 -18.54 15.36
C ILE A 21 -32.73 -18.36 16.31
N GLN A 22 -33.39 -17.19 16.32
CA GLN A 22 -34.58 -16.96 17.11
C GLN A 22 -35.74 -17.88 16.71
N ALA A 23 -35.97 -18.08 15.41
CA ALA A 23 -36.97 -19.02 14.92
C ALA A 23 -36.64 -20.48 15.30
N LYS A 24 -35.36 -20.88 15.23
CA LYS A 24 -34.91 -22.20 15.70
C LYS A 24 -35.12 -22.38 17.21
N LEU A 25 -34.86 -21.34 18.02
CA LEU A 25 -35.10 -21.36 19.46
C LEU A 25 -36.59 -21.49 19.79
N GLN A 26 -37.47 -20.81 19.06
CA GLN A 26 -38.92 -20.96 19.21
C GLN A 26 -39.37 -22.39 18.88
N ARG A 27 -38.96 -22.93 17.73
CA ARG A 27 -39.29 -24.29 17.32
C ARG A 27 -38.75 -25.36 18.29
N LEU A 28 -37.57 -25.14 18.86
CA LEU A 28 -37.00 -26.00 19.89
C LEU A 28 -37.83 -25.98 21.18
N LEU A 29 -38.41 -24.82 21.52
CA LEU A 29 -39.29 -24.67 22.68
C LEU A 29 -40.64 -25.35 22.42
N ASP A 30 -41.21 -25.19 21.22
CA ASP A 30 -42.46 -25.84 20.83
C ASP A 30 -42.33 -27.37 20.85
N GLY A 31 -41.25 -27.93 20.28
CA GLY A 31 -41.00 -29.38 20.31
C GLY A 31 -40.72 -29.95 21.71
N TYR A 32 -40.22 -29.14 22.64
CA TYR A 32 -40.10 -29.53 24.05
C TYR A 32 -41.47 -29.56 24.75
N LEU A 33 -42.38 -28.63 24.41
CA LEU A 33 -43.74 -28.60 24.94
C LEU A 33 -44.59 -29.78 24.46
N GLU A 34 -44.37 -30.24 23.22
CA GLU A 34 -45.00 -31.44 22.66
C GLU A 34 -44.43 -32.76 23.23
N GLN A 35 -43.45 -32.68 24.14
CA GLN A 35 -42.74 -33.82 24.77
C GLN A 35 -41.92 -34.70 23.83
N ASP A 36 -41.65 -34.25 22.60
CA ASP A 36 -40.86 -34.99 21.60
C ASP A 36 -39.34 -34.95 21.87
N ILE A 37 -38.87 -34.11 22.80
CA ILE A 37 -37.45 -33.87 23.05
C ILE A 37 -37.12 -34.06 24.54
N GLU A 38 -36.09 -34.85 24.81
CA GLU A 38 -35.54 -35.01 26.16
C GLU A 38 -34.90 -33.72 26.69
N ARG A 39 -35.02 -33.50 28.01
CA ARG A 39 -34.60 -32.26 28.67
C ARG A 39 -33.10 -31.98 28.52
N GLU A 40 -32.27 -33.01 28.57
CA GLU A 40 -30.82 -32.92 28.40
C GLU A 40 -30.46 -32.41 27.00
N VAL A 41 -31.06 -32.99 25.95
CA VAL A 41 -30.85 -32.58 24.55
C VAL A 41 -31.31 -31.14 24.31
N TYR A 42 -32.44 -30.73 24.91
CA TYR A 42 -32.91 -29.35 24.85
C TYR A 42 -31.89 -28.36 25.42
N ARG A 43 -31.26 -28.68 26.56
CA ARG A 43 -30.30 -27.80 27.22
C ARG A 43 -29.03 -27.62 26.40
N GLU A 44 -28.52 -28.70 25.81
CA GLU A 44 -27.34 -28.66 24.96
C GLU A 44 -27.58 -27.82 23.71
N GLN A 45 -28.65 -28.10 22.97
CA GLN A 45 -29.01 -27.37 21.74
C GLN A 45 -29.27 -25.88 22.02
N LYS A 46 -29.95 -25.57 23.14
CA LYS A 46 -30.16 -24.18 23.57
C LYS A 46 -28.84 -23.47 23.87
N ALA A 47 -27.89 -24.14 24.54
CA ALA A 47 -26.60 -23.54 24.85
C ALA A 47 -25.80 -23.22 23.58
N VAL A 48 -25.80 -24.13 22.61
CA VAL A 48 -25.14 -23.92 21.30
C VAL A 48 -25.76 -22.73 20.57
N LEU A 49 -27.09 -22.68 20.41
CA LEU A 49 -27.78 -21.59 19.74
C LEU A 49 -27.57 -20.23 20.43
N LEU A 50 -27.53 -20.21 21.77
CA LEU A 50 -27.24 -18.98 22.52
C LEU A 50 -25.78 -18.53 22.37
N SER A 51 -24.83 -19.46 22.29
CA SER A 51 -23.42 -19.14 22.05
C SER A 51 -23.19 -18.56 20.65
N GLU A 52 -23.86 -19.11 19.64
CA GLU A 52 -23.80 -18.63 18.26
C GLU A 52 -24.38 -17.21 18.15
N LYS A 53 -25.56 -16.99 18.75
CA LYS A 53 -26.15 -15.64 18.83
C LYS A 53 -25.20 -14.63 19.48
N LYS A 54 -24.63 -14.97 20.64
CA LYS A 54 -23.67 -14.09 21.33
C LYS A 54 -22.45 -13.77 20.46
N SER A 55 -21.94 -14.76 19.73
CA SER A 55 -20.79 -14.57 18.84
C SER A 55 -21.08 -13.59 17.69
N LEU A 56 -22.32 -13.60 17.17
CA LEU A 56 -22.76 -12.65 16.12
C LEU A 56 -22.95 -11.24 16.68
N ASP A 57 -23.59 -11.12 17.85
CA ASP A 57 -23.76 -9.84 18.55
C ASP A 57 -22.40 -9.18 18.85
N GLU A 58 -21.42 -9.96 19.32
CA GLU A 58 -20.05 -9.47 19.55
C GLU A 58 -19.36 -9.03 18.26
N LYS A 59 -19.54 -9.75 17.15
CA LYS A 59 -18.96 -9.35 15.86
C LYS A 59 -19.54 -8.03 15.38
N MET A 60 -20.85 -7.83 15.55
CA MET A 60 -21.52 -6.56 15.22
C MET A 60 -20.97 -5.41 16.07
N ALA A 61 -20.91 -5.59 17.39
CA ALA A 61 -20.38 -4.58 18.31
C ALA A 61 -18.92 -4.21 17.99
N ARG A 62 -18.07 -5.19 17.62
CA ARG A 62 -16.68 -4.94 17.21
C ARG A 62 -16.58 -4.11 15.93
N ILE A 63 -17.51 -4.28 14.99
CA ILE A 63 -17.53 -3.52 13.74
C ILE A 63 -17.97 -2.08 14.01
N GLU A 64 -19.01 -1.90 14.81
CA GLU A 64 -19.50 -0.57 15.22
C GLU A 64 -18.44 0.21 15.99
N GLN A 65 -17.75 -0.44 16.93
CA GLN A 65 -16.67 0.17 17.69
C GLN A 65 -15.51 0.56 16.76
N LYS A 66 -15.02 -0.37 15.93
CA LYS A 66 -13.96 -0.08 14.94
C LYS A 66 -14.32 1.01 13.95
N GLN A 67 -15.60 1.16 13.63
CA GLN A 67 -16.08 2.23 12.77
C GLN A 67 -15.99 3.60 13.44
N ASN A 68 -16.09 3.67 14.77
CA ASN A 68 -16.03 4.94 15.50
C ASN A 68 -14.63 5.27 16.02
N ASP A 69 -13.76 4.27 16.19
CA ASP A 69 -12.41 4.44 16.74
C ASP A 69 -11.52 5.42 15.94
N TRP A 70 -11.80 5.68 14.66
CA TRP A 70 -11.03 6.65 13.85
C TRP A 70 -11.57 8.08 13.93
N LEU A 71 -12.79 8.28 14.43
CA LEU A 71 -13.42 9.61 14.52
C LEU A 71 -12.71 10.48 15.56
N GLU A 72 -12.41 9.95 16.74
CA GLU A 72 -11.71 10.69 17.80
C GLU A 72 -10.31 11.17 17.37
N PRO A 73 -9.43 10.31 16.79
CA PRO A 73 -8.16 10.78 16.21
C PRO A 73 -8.35 11.81 15.09
N MET A 74 -9.37 11.67 14.25
CA MET A 74 -9.64 12.63 13.17
C MET A 74 -10.02 14.00 13.73
N GLU A 75 -10.91 14.05 14.72
CA GLU A 75 -11.32 15.29 15.36
C GLU A 75 -10.12 16.00 16.00
N ASN A 76 -9.31 15.25 16.75
CA ASN A 76 -8.06 15.76 17.33
C ASN A 76 -7.12 16.29 16.25
N TRP A 77 -7.01 15.62 15.11
CA TRP A 77 -6.18 16.05 14.00
C TRP A 77 -6.68 17.35 13.35
N ILE A 78 -7.99 17.52 13.18
CA ILE A 78 -8.59 18.74 12.62
C ILE A 78 -8.31 19.92 13.55
N ASN A 79 -8.52 19.74 14.86
CA ASN A 79 -8.22 20.76 15.86
C ASN A 79 -6.72 21.11 15.85
N TYR A 80 -5.85 20.11 15.75
CA TYR A 80 -4.41 20.31 15.62
C TYR A 80 -4.03 21.10 14.35
N ALA A 81 -4.59 20.74 13.20
CA ALA A 81 -4.35 21.41 11.93
C ALA A 81 -4.76 22.90 11.97
N GLN A 82 -5.87 23.25 12.63
CA GLN A 82 -6.27 24.64 12.84
C GLN A 82 -5.25 25.43 13.68
N THR A 83 -4.64 24.79 14.68
CA THR A 83 -3.59 25.44 15.49
C THR A 83 -2.27 25.57 14.75
N LEU A 84 -2.02 24.72 13.75
CA LEU A 84 -0.78 24.69 12.97
C LEU A 84 -0.52 26.00 12.23
N GLU A 85 -1.56 26.66 11.71
CA GLU A 85 -1.45 27.95 11.01
C GLU A 85 -0.93 29.06 11.95
N LYS A 86 -1.42 29.06 13.19
CA LYS A 86 -0.96 29.99 14.23
C LYS A 86 0.49 29.70 14.62
N ILE A 87 0.84 28.43 14.80
CA ILE A 87 2.20 27.97 15.12
C ILE A 87 3.19 28.33 13.98
N ALA A 88 2.75 28.25 12.73
CA ALA A 88 3.58 28.61 11.58
C ALA A 88 3.89 30.12 11.54
N SER A 89 2.92 30.94 11.96
CA SER A 89 3.03 32.40 12.01
C SER A 89 3.82 32.90 13.23
N ASP A 90 3.82 32.16 14.34
CA ASP A 90 4.54 32.50 15.56
C ASP A 90 6.07 32.52 15.37
N SER A 91 6.79 33.23 16.24
CA SER A 91 8.26 33.35 16.19
C SER A 91 9.01 32.21 16.87
N ASN A 92 8.33 31.34 17.62
CA ASN A 92 8.96 30.28 18.39
C ASN A 92 9.41 29.11 17.49
N LEU A 93 10.71 28.86 17.41
CA LEU A 93 11.28 27.80 16.57
C LEU A 93 11.06 26.40 17.15
N PHE A 94 10.93 26.26 18.47
CA PHE A 94 10.73 24.97 19.12
C PHE A 94 9.35 24.40 18.82
N THR A 95 8.31 25.24 18.84
CA THR A 95 6.94 24.81 18.52
C THR A 95 6.82 24.37 17.06
N LYS A 96 7.48 25.08 16.14
CA LYS A 96 7.57 24.69 14.72
C LYS A 96 8.27 23.35 14.52
N LYS A 97 9.34 23.08 15.27
CA LYS A 97 10.06 21.81 15.22
C LYS A 97 9.19 20.64 15.70
N VAL A 98 8.46 20.82 16.80
CA VAL A 98 7.53 19.82 17.33
C VAL A 98 6.41 19.57 16.33
N ALA A 99 5.81 20.65 15.80
CA ALA A 99 4.76 20.56 14.78
C ALA A 99 5.21 19.83 13.51
N ALA A 100 6.41 20.14 12.99
CA ALA A 100 6.97 19.43 11.85
C ALA A 100 7.19 17.94 12.13
N LYS A 101 7.60 17.58 13.35
CA LYS A 101 7.77 16.18 13.74
C LYS A 101 6.43 15.43 13.81
N GLU A 102 5.38 16.04 14.33
CA GLU A 102 4.05 15.41 14.40
C GLU A 102 3.41 15.26 13.01
N VAL A 103 3.58 16.24 12.12
CA VAL A 103 3.00 16.22 10.75
C VAL A 103 3.74 15.27 9.82
N PHE A 104 5.07 15.33 9.82
CA PHE A 104 5.87 14.59 8.85
C PHE A 104 6.46 13.30 9.40
N GLY A 105 6.42 13.09 10.72
CA GLY A 105 7.09 11.99 11.39
C GLY A 105 8.61 12.16 11.42
N SER A 106 9.32 11.11 11.85
CA SER A 106 10.77 11.09 11.99
C SER A 106 11.53 10.63 10.73
N ASN A 107 10.82 10.11 9.72
CA ASN A 107 11.41 9.43 8.56
C ASN A 107 11.33 10.28 7.29
N LEU A 108 11.88 11.50 7.36
CA LEU A 108 11.98 12.38 6.19
C LEU A 108 13.18 12.01 5.32
N PHE A 109 12.95 11.87 4.02
CA PHE A 109 13.98 11.65 3.01
C PHE A 109 14.46 13.00 2.45
N TRP A 110 15.76 13.22 2.42
CA TRP A 110 16.36 14.39 1.77
C TRP A 110 16.66 14.08 0.30
N ALA A 111 15.99 14.76 -0.63
CA ALA A 111 16.20 14.58 -2.06
C ALA A 111 15.98 15.89 -2.83
N GLY A 112 16.88 16.23 -3.76
CA GLY A 112 16.69 17.41 -4.62
C GLY A 112 16.68 18.76 -3.88
N ARG A 113 17.41 18.88 -2.76
CA ARG A 113 17.39 20.03 -1.83
C ARG A 113 16.06 20.24 -1.09
N GLU A 114 15.20 19.24 -1.07
CA GLU A 114 13.92 19.27 -0.34
C GLU A 114 13.81 18.07 0.60
N ALA A 115 13.13 18.27 1.74
CA ALA A 115 12.75 17.18 2.64
C ALA A 115 11.39 16.60 2.19
N ARG A 116 11.28 15.27 2.11
CA ARG A 116 10.13 14.56 1.56
C ARG A 116 9.68 13.44 2.48
N VAL A 117 8.37 13.20 2.55
CA VAL A 117 7.77 12.14 3.37
C VAL A 117 8.02 10.74 2.76
N CYS A 118 8.26 10.66 1.45
CA CYS A 118 8.51 9.40 0.74
C CYS A 118 9.84 9.45 -0.01
N ALA A 119 10.52 8.29 -0.07
CA ALA A 119 11.72 8.13 -0.87
C ALA A 119 11.41 8.38 -2.36
N PRO A 120 12.26 9.11 -3.10
CA PRO A 120 12.08 9.35 -4.52
C PRO A 120 12.09 8.01 -5.27
N SER A 121 10.91 7.55 -5.67
CA SER A 121 10.70 6.27 -6.35
C SER A 121 9.82 6.53 -7.56
N GLY A 122 10.39 6.51 -8.78
CA GLY A 122 9.65 6.69 -10.02
C GLY A 122 10.40 7.49 -11.09
N ILE A 123 9.80 7.57 -12.29
CA ILE A 123 10.34 8.26 -13.47
C ILE A 123 10.58 9.76 -13.20
N SER A 124 9.82 10.36 -12.28
CA SER A 124 9.92 11.77 -11.92
C SER A 124 11.19 12.12 -11.12
N PHE A 125 11.87 11.16 -10.50
CA PHE A 125 13.10 11.37 -9.76
C PHE A 125 14.06 10.21 -10.07
N PRO A 126 14.67 10.21 -11.27
CA PRO A 126 15.66 9.19 -11.58
C PRO A 126 16.76 9.26 -10.52
N PRO A 127 17.19 8.10 -9.96
CA PRO A 127 18.30 8.10 -9.02
C PRO A 127 19.51 8.68 -9.73
N GLN A 128 19.90 9.89 -9.35
CA GLN A 128 21.04 10.61 -9.88
C GLN A 128 22.32 10.00 -9.29
N ASN A 129 22.52 8.71 -9.53
CA ASN A 129 23.73 8.01 -9.17
C ASN A 129 24.80 8.25 -10.24
N GLN A 130 26.08 8.12 -9.85
CA GLN A 130 27.22 8.34 -10.75
C GLN A 130 27.13 7.48 -12.03
N TRP A 131 26.42 6.36 -11.96
CA TRP A 131 26.23 5.40 -13.04
C TRP A 131 24.98 5.65 -13.91
N ALA A 132 24.22 6.72 -13.65
CA ALA A 132 23.04 7.08 -14.44
C ALA A 132 23.43 7.45 -15.88
N ALA A 133 24.48 8.26 -16.03
CA ALA A 133 25.01 8.63 -17.34
C ALA A 133 25.53 7.42 -18.13
N LEU A 134 26.18 6.47 -17.45
CA LEU A 134 26.66 5.23 -18.06
C LEU A 134 25.50 4.37 -18.58
N ARG A 135 24.44 4.18 -17.78
CA ARG A 135 23.25 3.41 -18.20
C ARG A 135 22.53 4.06 -19.39
N ALA A 136 22.37 5.39 -19.37
CA ALA A 136 21.83 6.13 -20.51
C ALA A 136 22.69 5.94 -21.77
N ALA A 137 24.02 6.02 -21.64
CA ALA A 137 24.94 5.78 -22.75
C ALA A 137 24.79 4.36 -23.32
N HIS A 138 24.72 3.33 -22.48
CA HIS A 138 24.49 1.94 -22.90
C HIS A 138 23.16 1.75 -23.62
N GLN A 139 22.11 2.46 -23.21
CA GLN A 139 20.81 2.39 -23.87
C GLN A 139 20.83 3.01 -25.27
N MET A 140 21.63 4.06 -25.47
CA MET A 140 21.85 4.67 -26.80
C MET A 140 22.78 3.86 -27.71
N VAL A 141 23.50 2.85 -27.18
CA VAL A 141 24.39 1.99 -28.00
C VAL A 141 23.61 1.22 -29.07
N SER A 142 22.35 0.86 -28.82
CA SER A 142 21.51 0.19 -29.82
C SER A 142 20.91 1.13 -30.86
N GLU A 143 20.79 2.42 -30.57
CA GLU A 143 20.18 3.41 -31.48
C GLU A 143 21.21 4.02 -32.45
N LYS A 144 22.49 4.02 -32.09
CA LYS A 144 23.56 4.57 -32.94
C LYS A 144 24.08 3.52 -33.92
N PRO A 145 24.33 3.89 -35.20
CA PRO A 145 24.92 2.98 -36.16
C PRO A 145 26.32 2.56 -35.70
N LYS A 146 26.65 1.28 -35.83
CA LYS A 146 27.93 0.67 -35.40
C LYS A 146 29.16 1.40 -35.93
N SER A 147 29.04 2.13 -37.04
CA SER A 147 30.09 2.98 -37.62
C SER A 147 30.57 4.11 -36.71
N MET A 148 29.76 4.52 -35.73
CA MET A 148 30.10 5.59 -34.79
C MET A 148 30.67 5.07 -33.46
N VAL A 149 30.57 3.75 -33.21
CA VAL A 149 31.02 3.10 -31.96
C VAL A 149 32.28 2.27 -32.20
N LEU A 150 32.40 1.65 -33.37
CA LEU A 150 33.58 0.87 -33.74
C LEU A 150 34.61 1.77 -34.42
N VAL A 151 35.78 1.94 -33.78
CA VAL A 151 36.95 2.46 -34.45
C VAL A 151 37.30 1.51 -35.59
N ARG A 152 37.32 2.03 -36.83
CA ARG A 152 37.75 1.29 -38.02
C ARG A 152 39.12 0.70 -37.71
N ARG A 153 39.21 -0.63 -37.58
CA ARG A 153 40.51 -1.30 -37.58
C ARG A 153 41.15 -1.02 -38.92
N THR A 154 42.05 -0.05 -38.96
CA THR A 154 42.96 0.17 -40.08
C THR A 154 43.90 -1.02 -40.14
N GLY A 155 43.46 -2.09 -40.79
CA GLY A 155 44.35 -3.14 -41.25
C GLY A 155 45.14 -2.60 -42.44
N PHE A 156 46.46 -2.51 -42.30
CA PHE A 156 47.37 -2.24 -43.41
C PHE A 156 47.26 -3.40 -44.41
N ALA A 157 46.51 -3.21 -45.49
CA ALA A 157 46.50 -4.15 -46.61
C ALA A 157 47.66 -3.80 -47.55
N LEU A 158 48.67 -4.65 -47.64
CA LEU A 158 49.72 -4.55 -48.66
C LEU A 158 49.14 -5.03 -50.00
N SER A 159 48.91 -4.11 -50.93
CA SER A 159 48.65 -4.43 -52.32
C SER A 159 49.97 -4.76 -53.04
N PHE A 160 50.05 -5.96 -53.62
CA PHE A 160 51.18 -6.40 -54.45
C PHE A 160 50.87 -6.10 -55.92
N ASP A 161 51.53 -5.11 -56.50
CA ASP A 161 51.35 -4.74 -57.90
C ASP A 161 52.25 -5.62 -58.82
N ARG A 162 51.61 -6.35 -59.73
CA ARG A 162 52.23 -7.45 -60.51
C ARG A 162 53.04 -6.97 -61.72
N ALA A 163 53.12 -5.66 -61.96
CA ALA A 163 53.79 -5.09 -63.13
C ALA A 163 55.22 -4.56 -62.88
N SER A 164 55.65 -4.32 -61.63
CA SER A 164 56.96 -3.68 -61.34
C SER A 164 57.75 -4.31 -60.19
N GLY A 165 57.25 -5.38 -59.57
CA GLY A 165 58.00 -6.18 -58.58
C GLY A 165 58.50 -5.41 -57.36
N ARG A 166 57.91 -4.25 -57.02
CA ARG A 166 58.22 -3.49 -55.81
C ARG A 166 56.95 -3.04 -55.11
N THR A 167 56.89 -3.28 -53.80
CA THR A 167 55.87 -2.76 -52.90
C THR A 167 56.27 -1.35 -52.46
N CYS A 168 55.50 -0.33 -52.86
CA CYS A 168 55.62 1.01 -52.31
C CYS A 168 54.45 1.26 -51.36
N PRO A 169 54.69 1.70 -50.11
CA PRO A 169 53.61 2.15 -49.23
C PRO A 169 53.08 3.49 -49.73
N VAL A 170 51.76 3.58 -49.95
CA VAL A 170 51.05 4.86 -50.11
C VAL A 170 50.67 5.31 -48.71
N VAL A 171 51.14 6.50 -48.31
CA VAL A 171 50.73 7.21 -47.10
C VAL A 171 49.37 7.84 -47.32
#